data_AF-A0A379SDU7-F1
#
_entry.id   AF-A0A379SDU7-F1
#
_cell.length_a   1.000
_cell.length_b   1.000
_cell.length_c   1.000
_cell.angle_alpha   90.00
_cell.angle_beta   90.00
_cell.angle_gamma   90.00
#
_symmetry.space_group_name_H-M   'P 1'
#
loop_
_entity.id
_entity.type
_entity.pdbx_description
1 polymer ?
#
loop_
_entity_poly.entity_id
_entity_poly.type
_entity_poly.pdbx_seq_one_letter_code
_entity_poly.pdbx_strand_id
1 'polypeptide(L)' 'MKYVFIEKHQAEFSIKAMCRVLQVARSGWCIWHQCYQRCESDPYPTPEIRSRG' A
#
# COMPACT_ATOMS: atom_id res chain seq x y z
N MET A 1 -2.67 -2.13 -8.51
CA MET A 1 -1.81 -1.08 -7.90
C MET A 1 -0.46 -1.68 -7.52
N LYS A 2 0.64 -0.92 -7.63
CA LYS A 2 2.00 -1.38 -7.26
C LYS A 2 2.08 -1.92 -5.82
N TYR A 3 1.30 -1.35 -4.90
CA TYR A 3 1.26 -1.77 -3.50
C TYR A 3 0.63 -3.15 -3.27
N VAL A 4 -0.45 -3.48 -3.98
CA VAL A 4 -1.12 -4.81 -3.94
C VAL A 4 -0.17 -5.92 -4.43
N PHE A 5 0.68 -5.60 -5.41
CA PHE A 5 1.72 -6.52 -5.86
C PHE A 5 2.76 -6.79 -4.77
N ILE A 6 3.20 -5.74 -4.06
CA ILE A 6 4.12 -5.86 -2.92
C ILE A 6 3.50 -6.72 -1.81
N GLU A 7 2.21 -6.53 -1.53
CA GLU A 7 1.51 -7.29 -0.48
C GLU A 7 1.37 -8.78 -0.82
N LYS A 8 1.00 -9.13 -2.06
CA LYS A 8 0.87 -10.54 -2.49
C LYS A 8 2.19 -11.29 -2.50
N HIS A 9 3.27 -10.59 -2.81
CA HIS A 9 4.60 -11.19 -2.92
C HIS A 9 5.49 -10.94 -1.69
N GLN A 10 4.95 -10.35 -0.60
CA GLN A 10 5.74 -10.07 0.61
C GLN A 10 6.22 -11.35 1.32
N ALA A 11 5.49 -12.45 1.14
CA ALA A 11 5.84 -13.76 1.69
C ALA A 11 7.07 -14.36 0.99
N GLU A 12 7.30 -13.98 -0.28
CA GLU A 12 8.39 -14.49 -1.12
C GLU A 12 9.57 -13.51 -1.19
N PHE A 13 9.31 -12.20 -1.10
CA PHE A 13 10.31 -11.16 -1.27
C PHE A 13 10.25 -10.10 -0.19
N SER A 14 11.43 -9.61 0.21
CA SER A 14 11.50 -8.49 1.14
C SER A 14 10.87 -7.22 0.55
N ILE A 15 10.01 -6.57 1.33
CA ILE A 15 9.39 -5.28 0.98
C ILE A 15 10.45 -4.24 0.60
N LYS A 16 11.62 -4.25 1.27
CA LYS A 16 12.75 -3.36 0.93
C LYS A 16 13.25 -3.54 -0.50
N ALA A 17 13.38 -4.78 -0.97
CA ALA A 17 13.80 -5.05 -2.34
C ALA A 17 12.72 -4.61 -3.34
N MET A 18 11.46 -4.92 -3.06
CA MET A 18 10.35 -4.52 -3.94
C MET A 18 10.16 -3.00 -4.00
N CYS A 19 10.31 -2.28 -2.89
CA CYS A 19 10.32 -0.82 -2.88
C CYS A 19 11.39 -0.24 -3.80
N ARG A 20 12.59 -0.85 -3.86
CA ARG A 20 13.66 -0.43 -4.78
C ARG A 20 13.29 -0.72 -6.24
N VAL A 21 12.82 -1.93 -6.53
CA VAL A 21 12.44 -2.37 -7.90
C VAL A 21 11.29 -1.53 -8.45
N LEU A 22 10.27 -1.28 -7.65
CA LEU A 22 9.06 -0.56 -8.07
C LEU A 22 9.20 0.97 -7.94
N GLN A 23 10.35 1.44 -7.43
CA GLN A 23 10.64 2.84 -7.11
C GLN A 23 9.56 3.47 -6.23
N VAL A 24 9.14 2.74 -5.20
CA VAL A 24 8.12 3.15 -4.23
C VAL A 24 8.78 3.48 -2.90
N ALA A 25 8.42 4.62 -2.30
CA ALA A 25 8.89 4.96 -0.98
C ALA A 25 8.31 4.01 0.07
N ARG A 26 9.15 3.53 1.00
CA ARG A 26 8.73 2.63 2.09
C ARG A 26 7.63 3.25 2.96
N SER A 27 7.70 4.57 3.18
CA SER A 27 6.68 5.33 3.91
C SER A 27 5.32 5.27 3.21
N GLY A 28 5.29 5.40 1.88
CA GLY A 28 4.07 5.28 1.08
C GLY A 28 3.45 3.88 1.17
N TRP A 29 4.27 2.82 1.14
CA TRP A 29 3.78 1.44 1.32
C TRP A 29 3.21 1.22 2.72
N CYS A 30 3.87 1.73 3.76
CA CYS A 30 3.40 1.56 5.15
C CYS A 30 2.05 2.25 5.40
N ILE A 31 1.86 3.48 4.89
CA ILE A 31 0.58 4.20 4.97
C ILE A 31 -0.49 3.45 4.18
N TRP A 32 -0.16 3.02 2.96
CA TRP A 32 -1.09 2.25 2.14
C TRP A 32 -1.52 0.95 2.83
N HIS A 33 -0.59 0.18 3.39
CA HIS A 33 -0.88 -1.07 4.09
C HIS A 33 -1.75 -0.83 5.33
N GLN A 34 -1.48 0.25 6.09
CA GLN A 34 -2.31 0.60 7.25
C GLN A 34 -3.73 1.04 6.84
N CYS A 35 -3.87 1.80 5.75
CA CYS A 35 -5.17 2.14 5.18
C CYS A 35 -5.88 0.90 4.63
N TYR A 36 -5.16 0.01 3.96
CA TYR A 36 -5.68 -1.22 3.39
C TYR A 36 -6.21 -2.16 4.48
N GLN A 37 -5.45 -2.40 5.55
CA GLN A 37 -5.93 -3.19 6.69
C GLN A 37 -7.12 -2.56 7.41
N ARG A 38 -7.16 -1.22 7.51
CA ARG A 38 -8.32 -0.51 8.09
C ARG A 38 -9.55 -0.58 7.18
N CYS A 39 -9.34 -0.55 5.87
CA CYS A 39 -10.38 -0.73 4.85
C CYS A 39 -10.64 -2.20 4.53
N GLU A 40 -9.92 -3.20 5.01
CA GLU A 40 -10.30 -4.60 4.76
C GLU A 40 -11.62 -4.97 5.48
N SER A 41 -12.03 -4.13 6.44
CA SER A 41 -13.40 -4.11 6.99
C SER A 41 -14.42 -3.33 6.14
N ASP A 42 -14.00 -2.70 5.04
CA ASP A 42 -14.81 -1.88 4.13
C ASP A 42 -14.48 -2.18 2.64
N PRO A 43 -15.32 -2.91 1.90
CA PRO A 43 -14.98 -3.46 0.58
C PRO A 43 -14.72 -2.44 -0.54
N TYR A 44 -14.69 -1.13 -0.27
CA TYR A 44 -14.37 -0.09 -1.25
C TYR A 44 -13.38 0.96 -0.71
N PRO A 45 -12.08 0.87 -1.03
CA PRO A 45 -11.15 1.96 -0.78
C PRO A 45 -11.38 3.08 -1.80
N THR A 46 -12.33 3.97 -1.53
CA THR A 46 -12.42 5.24 -2.26
C THR A 46 -11.29 6.16 -1.80
N PRO A 47 -10.48 6.71 -2.72
CA PRO A 47 -9.46 7.70 -2.38
C PRO A 47 -10.12 9.06 -2.16
N GLU A 48 -10.87 9.24 -1.07
CA GLU A 48 -11.24 10.58 -0.59
C GLU A 48 -10.06 11.20 0.18
N ILE A 49 -8.97 11.42 -0.54
CA ILE A 49 -7.88 12.30 -0.11
C ILE A 49 -8.04 13.63 -0.86
N ARG A 50 -9.12 14.37 -0.58
CA ARG A 50 -9.16 15.83 -0.66
C ARG A 50 -10.54 16.36 -0.28
N SER A 51 -10.65 16.91 0.93
CA SER A 51 -11.42 18.13 1.24
C SER A 51 -11.21 18.50 2.71
N ARG A 52 -10.03 19.07 3.01
CA ARG A 52 -9.96 20.13 4.02
C ARG A 52 -9.90 21.43 3.24
N GLY A 53 -11.06 22.06 3.11
CA GLY A 53 -11.29 23.41 2.62
C GLY A 53 -12.49 23.94 3.39
#